data_AF-A0A5B7G3R2-F1
#
_entry.id   AF-A0A5B7G3R2-F1
#
_cell.length_a   1.000
_cell.length_b   1.000
_cell.length_c   1.000
_cell.angle_alpha   90.00
_cell.angle_beta   90.00
_cell.angle_gamma   90.00
#
_symmetry.space_group_name_H-M   'P 1'
#
loop_
_entity.id
_entity.type
_entity.pdbx_description
1 polymer ?
#
loop_
_entity_poly.entity_id
_entity_poly.type
_entity_poly.pdbx_seq_one_letter_code
_entity_poly.pdbx_strand_id
1 'polypeptide(L)'
;MNKKEIKEENIYDNTFKSKLLFRCRTNSLQLNWRKRFSGGEEKCDICQEGESETLQHFLLHCQGLKDIHSRYAITEDTILEVLLFNPAYV
;
A
#
# COMPACT_ATOMS: atom_id res chain seq x y z
N MET A 1 9.86 -14.41 -34.95
CA MET A 1 9.50 -13.45 -33.89
C MET A 1 10.75 -12.64 -33.57
N ASN A 2 10.94 -11.49 -34.22
CA ASN A 2 12.14 -10.67 -34.05
C ASN A 2 11.74 -9.37 -33.35
N LYS A 3 12.27 -9.14 -32.14
CA LYS A 3 12.16 -7.86 -31.45
C LYS A 3 12.98 -6.85 -32.26
N LYS A 4 12.30 -5.94 -32.96
CA LYS A 4 12.95 -5.00 -33.91
C LYS A 4 13.66 -3.85 -33.19
N GLU A 5 13.15 -3.42 -32.05
CA GLU A 5 13.68 -2.30 -31.27
C GLU A 5 13.44 -2.54 -29.77
N ILE A 6 14.36 -2.09 -28.92
CA ILE A 6 14.08 -1.94 -27.48
C ILE A 6 13.44 -0.57 -27.33
N LYS A 7 12.13 -0.53 -27.11
CA LYS A 7 11.41 0.69 -26.72
C LYS A 7 10.99 0.58 -25.26
N GLU A 8 11.24 1.64 -24.51
CA GLU A 8 10.68 1.82 -23.18
C GLU A 8 9.23 2.31 -23.33
N GLU A 9 8.29 1.62 -22.71
CA GLU A 9 6.91 2.12 -22.69
C GLU A 9 6.78 3.17 -21.59
N ASN A 10 6.50 4.41 -21.98
CA ASN A 10 6.33 5.55 -21.06
C ASN A 10 5.05 5.49 -20.22
N ILE A 11 4.27 4.41 -20.30
CA ILE A 11 3.07 4.21 -19.46
C ILE A 11 3.43 3.86 -18.01
N TYR A 12 4.65 3.38 -17.76
CA TYR A 12 5.16 3.08 -16.43
C TYR A 12 6.08 4.20 -15.97
N ASP A 13 5.49 5.26 -15.40
CA ASP A 13 6.22 6.45 -14.97
C ASP A 13 7.24 6.21 -13.83
N ASN A 14 7.27 4.99 -13.26
CA ASN A 14 8.15 4.55 -12.17
C ASN A 14 8.25 5.56 -11.01
N THR A 15 7.25 6.42 -10.88
CA THR A 15 7.23 7.46 -9.89
C THR A 15 7.09 6.83 -8.52
N PHE A 16 7.46 7.58 -7.49
CA PHE A 16 7.25 7.14 -6.12
C PHE A 16 5.78 6.74 -5.87
N LYS A 17 4.83 7.51 -6.42
CA LYS A 17 3.40 7.25 -6.29
C LYS A 17 3.01 5.90 -6.91
N SER A 18 3.45 5.63 -8.15
CA SER A 18 3.18 4.36 -8.84
C SER A 18 3.81 3.16 -8.13
N LYS A 19 5.06 3.32 -7.63
CA LYS A 19 5.73 2.28 -6.82
C LYS A 19 5.00 2.02 -5.51
N LEU A 20 4.54 3.07 -4.83
CA LEU A 20 3.80 2.96 -3.57
C LEU A 20 2.45 2.26 -3.79
N LEU A 21 1.69 2.71 -4.79
CA LEU A 21 0.39 2.12 -5.14
C LEU A 21 0.51 0.64 -5.51
N PHE A 22 1.51 0.30 -6.34
CA PHE A 22 1.80 -1.10 -6.69
C PHE A 22 2.09 -1.94 -5.46
N ARG A 23 2.88 -1.41 -4.51
CA ARG A 23 3.21 -2.12 -3.27
C ARG A 23 2.00 -2.32 -2.37
N CYS A 24 1.10 -1.35 -2.28
CA CYS A 24 -0.15 -1.51 -1.56
C CYS A 24 -1.01 -2.62 -2.19
N ARG A 25 -1.24 -2.59 -3.50
CA ARG A 25 -2.04 -3.59 -4.24
C ARG A 25 -1.53 -5.01 -4.08
N THR A 26 -0.22 -5.19 -4.14
CA THR A 26 0.43 -6.51 -4.03
C THR A 26 0.71 -6.93 -2.59
N ASN A 27 0.26 -6.15 -1.59
CA ASN A 27 0.63 -6.29 -0.18
C ASN A 27 2.15 -6.47 0.00
N SER A 28 2.95 -5.79 -0.84
CA SER A 28 4.41 -5.86 -0.89
C SER A 28 5.12 -4.73 -0.13
N LEU A 29 4.35 -3.82 0.47
CA LEU A 29 4.85 -2.71 1.27
C LEU A 29 5.64 -3.23 2.49
N GLN A 30 6.75 -2.54 2.81
CA GLN A 30 7.67 -2.93 3.88
C GLN A 30 7.16 -2.43 5.23
N LEU A 31 6.03 -2.99 5.67
CA LEU A 31 5.41 -2.68 6.96
C LEU A 31 5.87 -3.68 8.04
N ASN A 32 5.76 -3.27 9.30
CA ASN A 32 6.32 -4.00 10.44
C ASN A 32 5.66 -5.35 10.71
N TRP A 33 4.42 -5.60 10.26
CA TRP A 33 3.79 -6.93 10.39
C TRP A 33 4.66 -8.07 9.81
N ARG A 34 5.55 -7.77 8.85
CA ARG A 34 6.47 -8.74 8.23
C ARG A 34 7.61 -9.15 9.15
N LYS A 35 7.97 -8.31 10.12
CA LYS A 35 9.05 -8.58 11.08
C LYS A 35 8.75 -9.78 11.97
N ARG A 36 7.48 -10.24 12.02
CA ARG A 36 7.05 -11.51 12.63
C ARG A 36 7.86 -12.72 12.17
N PHE A 37 8.33 -12.72 10.91
CA PHE A 37 9.09 -13.84 10.34
C PHE A 37 10.58 -13.80 10.70
N SER A 38 11.04 -12.68 11.23
CA SER A 38 12.43 -12.46 11.69
C SER A 38 12.53 -12.28 13.21
N GLY A 39 11.44 -12.47 13.96
CA GLY A 39 11.40 -12.24 15.41
C GLY A 39 11.49 -10.77 15.84
N GLY A 40 11.19 -9.83 14.93
CA GLY A 40 11.20 -8.39 15.22
C GLY A 40 9.83 -7.88 15.69
N GLU A 41 9.80 -6.64 16.16
CA GLU A 41 8.59 -5.99 16.64
C GLU A 41 7.66 -5.58 15.50
N GLU A 42 6.38 -5.93 15.61
CA GLU A 42 5.38 -5.64 14.58
C GLU A 42 4.71 -4.27 14.74
N LYS A 43 5.00 -3.54 15.81
CA LYS A 43 4.32 -2.29 16.16
C LYS A 43 4.46 -1.22 15.09
N CYS A 44 3.42 -0.40 14.94
CA CYS A 44 3.45 0.76 14.05
C CYS A 44 4.38 1.85 14.57
N ASP A 45 5.38 2.20 13.75
CA ASP A 45 6.34 3.27 14.05
C ASP A 45 5.72 4.66 13.92
N ILE A 46 4.59 4.78 13.21
CA ILE A 46 3.92 6.06 12.93
C ILE A 46 3.04 6.49 14.10
N CYS A 47 2.09 5.65 14.54
CA CYS A 47 1.20 5.99 15.64
C CYS A 47 1.76 5.62 17.01
N GLN A 48 2.68 4.65 17.09
CA GLN A 48 3.29 4.16 18.33
C GLN A 48 2.28 3.67 19.39
N GLU A 49 1.04 3.36 19.00
CA GLU A 49 -0.03 2.91 19.92
C GLU A 49 0.03 1.41 20.27
N GLY A 50 1.09 0.71 19.85
CA GLY A 50 1.26 -0.71 20.13
C GLY A 50 0.51 -1.65 19.20
N GLU A 51 -0.21 -1.14 18.19
CA GLU A 51 -0.86 -1.95 17.17
C GLU A 51 0.13 -2.48 16.12
N SER A 52 -0.12 -3.70 15.60
CA SER A 52 0.67 -4.26 14.50
C SER A 52 0.47 -3.43 13.23
N GLU A 53 1.56 -3.02 12.59
CA GLU A 53 1.56 -2.23 11.37
C GLU A 53 1.19 -3.11 10.16
N THR A 54 -0.07 -3.50 10.08
CA THR A 54 -0.63 -4.20 8.91
C THR A 54 -0.96 -3.21 7.80
N LEU A 55 -1.18 -3.70 6.59
CA LEU A 55 -1.64 -2.85 5.48
C LEU A 55 -2.98 -2.18 5.81
N GLN A 56 -3.89 -2.91 6.48
CA GLN A 56 -5.18 -2.36 6.92
C GLN A 56 -4.98 -1.27 7.97
N HIS A 57 -4.11 -1.49 8.96
CA HIS A 57 -3.77 -0.45 9.93
C HIS A 57 -3.23 0.80 9.24
N PHE A 58 -2.23 0.65 8.37
CA PHE A 58 -1.61 1.76 7.64
C PHE A 58 -2.62 2.56 6.79
N LEU A 59 -3.51 1.89 6.07
CA LEU A 59 -4.44 2.55 5.17
C LEU A 59 -5.70 3.12 5.85
N LEU A 60 -6.18 2.53 6.96
CA LEU A 60 -7.47 2.90 7.59
C LEU A 60 -7.36 3.39 9.02
N HIS A 61 -6.55 2.73 9.84
CA HIS A 61 -6.69 2.81 11.31
C HIS A 61 -5.56 3.57 11.99
N CYS A 62 -4.47 3.86 11.27
CA CYS A 62 -3.29 4.51 11.83
C CYS A 62 -3.61 5.92 12.31
N GLN A 63 -3.64 6.12 13.63
CA GLN A 63 -3.95 7.42 14.24
C GLN A 63 -2.96 8.53 13.83
N GLY A 64 -1.69 8.19 13.63
CA GLY A 64 -0.69 9.14 13.14
C GLY A 64 -0.92 9.61 11.70
N LEU A 65 -1.79 8.92 10.94
CA LEU A 65 -2.20 9.30 9.58
C LEU A 65 -3.63 9.85 9.51
N LYS A 66 -4.31 10.06 10.65
CA LYS A 66 -5.71 10.46 10.71
C LYS A 66 -6.04 11.72 9.90
N ASP A 67 -5.17 12.73 9.96
CA ASP A 67 -5.36 13.97 9.19
C ASP A 67 -5.27 13.73 7.68
N ILE A 68 -4.40 12.81 7.26
CA ILE A 68 -4.26 12.39 5.85
C ILE A 68 -5.49 11.58 5.44
N HIS A 69 -5.92 10.63 6.26
CA HIS A 69 -7.13 9.85 5.99
C HIS A 69 -8.35 10.75 5.83
N SER A 70 -8.52 11.74 6.72
CA SER A 70 -9.62 12.70 6.64
C SER A 70 -9.50 13.61 5.41
N ARG A 71 -8.30 14.16 5.15
CA ARG A 71 -8.07 15.07 4.01
C ARG A 71 -8.38 14.44 2.66
N TYR A 72 -8.10 13.15 2.51
CA TYR A 72 -8.31 12.41 1.27
C TYR A 72 -9.55 11.50 1.31
N ALA A 73 -10.40 11.64 2.33
CA ALA A 73 -11.62 10.86 2.52
C ALA A 73 -11.38 9.35 2.36
N ILE A 74 -10.33 8.83 2.99
CA ILE A 74 -9.99 7.41 2.92
C ILE A 74 -11.03 6.61 3.71
N THR A 75 -11.79 5.77 3.01
CA THR A 75 -12.75 4.82 3.58
C THR A 75 -12.44 3.40 3.12
N GLU A 76 -13.15 2.41 3.67
CA GLU A 76 -13.06 1.02 3.20
C GLU A 76 -13.38 0.90 1.71
N ASP A 77 -14.44 1.58 1.24
CA ASP A 77 -14.82 1.60 -0.17
C ASP A 77 -13.70 2.17 -1.06
N THR A 78 -13.11 3.30 -0.64
CA THR A 78 -12.00 3.92 -1.40
C THR A 78 -10.81 2.98 -1.50
N ILE A 79 -10.52 2.24 -0.44
CA ILE A 79 -9.39 1.30 -0.42
C ILE A 79 -9.68 0.09 -1.30
N LEU A 80 -10.90 -0.44 -1.29
CA LEU A 80 -11.26 -1.57 -2.16
C LEU A 80 -11.10 -1.19 -3.63
N GLU A 81 -11.48 0.02 -4.01
CA GLU A 81 -11.24 0.56 -5.35
C GLU A 81 -9.73 0.69 -5.64
N VAL A 82 -8.96 1.29 -4.72
CA VAL A 82 -7.52 1.50 -4.87
C VAL A 82 -6.76 0.18 -4.96
N LEU A 83 -7.14 -0.82 -4.17
CA LEU A 83 -6.54 -2.15 -4.13
C LEU A 83 -7.06 -3.09 -5.23
N LEU A 84 -8.00 -2.62 -6.07
CA LEU A 84 -8.62 -3.41 -7.14
C LEU A 84 -9.36 -4.66 -6.63
N PHE A 85 -9.83 -4.64 -5.38
CA PHE A 85 -10.68 -5.69 -4.82
C PHE A 85 -12.17 -5.38 -5.02
N ASN A 86 -12.51 -4.65 -6.08
CA ASN A 86 -13.90 -4.38 -6.40
C ASN A 86 -14.55 -5.71 -6.86
N PRO A 87 -15.57 -6.23 -6.14
CA PRO A 87 -16.21 -7.49 -6.46
C PRO A 87 -16.94 -7.48 -7.83
N ALA A 88 -17.11 -6.32 -8.47
CA ALA A 88 -17.61 -6.23 -9.84
C ALA A 88 -16.61 -6.72 -10.91
N TYR A 89 -15.34 -6.99 -10.54
CA TYR A 89 -14.28 -7.44 -11.45
C TYR A 89 -13.72 -8.83 -11.11
N VAL A 90 -14.38 -9.58 -10.21
CA VAL A 90 -13.98 -10.94 -9.80
C VAL A 90 -15.14 -11.92 -9.96
#